data_AF-A0A2E9URW9-F1
#
_entry.id   AF-A0A2E9URW9-F1
#
_cell.length_a   1.000
_cell.length_b   1.000
_cell.length_c   1.000
_cell.angle_alpha   90.00
_cell.angle_beta   90.00
_cell.angle_gamma   90.00
#
_symmetry.space_group_name_H-M   'P 1'
#
loop_
_entity.id
_entity.type
_entity.pdbx_description
1 polymer ?
#
loop_
_entity_poly.entity_id
_entity_poly.type
_entity_poly.pdbx_seq_one_letter_code
_entity_poly.pdbx_strand_id
1 'polypeptide(L)' 'MTFLEWEIYYLYELEEAVEIVKRLQITASGILPQEQLDALQVVIDVADHVVERGHLDEETNKWKID' A
#
# COMPACT_ATOMS: atom_id res chain seq x y z
N MET A 1 3.58 -0.64 -24.10
CA MET A 1 3.76 -0.82 -22.65
C MET A 1 4.50 -2.13 -22.45
N THR A 2 5.73 -2.05 -21.95
CA THR A 2 6.54 -3.22 -21.60
C THR A 2 6.09 -3.77 -20.24
N PHE A 3 6.52 -4.98 -19.91
CA PHE A 3 6.18 -5.62 -18.63
C PHE A 3 6.73 -4.83 -17.43
N LEU A 4 7.97 -4.33 -17.52
CA LEU A 4 8.59 -3.47 -16.51
C LEU A 4 7.82 -2.14 -16.30
N GLU A 5 7.32 -1.54 -17.39
CA GLU A 5 6.50 -0.33 -17.31
C GLU A 5 5.16 -0.59 -16.59
N TRP A 6 4.60 -1.79 -16.74
CA TRP A 6 3.40 -2.21 -16.03
C TRP A 6 3.68 -2.42 -14.53
N GLU A 7 4.80 -3.04 -14.16
CA GLU A 7 5.20 -3.24 -12.76
C GLU A 7 5.41 -1.91 -12.02
N ILE A 8 6.15 -0.99 -12.64
CA ILE A 8 6.38 0.36 -12.10
C ILE A 8 5.06 1.10 -11.93
N TYR A 9 4.14 0.96 -12.89
CA TYR A 9 2.82 1.57 -12.82
C TYR A 9 1.99 1.05 -11.64
N TYR A 10 1.96 -0.27 -11.41
CA TYR A 10 1.19 -0.84 -10.30
C TYR A 10 1.80 -0.55 -8.92
N LEU A 11 3.13 -0.51 -8.82
CA LEU A 11 3.80 -0.06 -7.60
C LEU A 11 3.42 1.39 -7.29
N TYR A 12 3.48 2.26 -8.30
CA TYR A 12 3.11 3.67 -8.17
C TYR A 12 1.63 3.86 -7.77
N GLU A 13 0.70 3.11 -8.38
CA GLU A 13 -0.72 3.16 -7.99
C GLU A 13 -0.94 2.70 -6.53
N LEU A 14 -0.19 1.69 -6.07
CA LEU A 14 -0.26 1.22 -4.69
C LEU A 14 0.30 2.27 -3.72
N GLU A 15 1.45 2.86 -4.03
CA GLU A 15 2.03 3.97 -3.26
C GLU A 15 1.06 5.16 -3.14
N GLU A 16 0.46 5.59 -4.25
CA GLU A 16 -0.54 6.67 -4.24
C GLU A 16 -1.76 6.31 -3.38
N ALA A 17 -2.27 5.08 -3.49
CA ALA A 17 -3.41 4.62 -2.70
C ALA A 17 -3.10 4.65 -1.19
N VAL A 18 -1.92 4.19 -0.79
CA VAL A 18 -1.47 4.23 0.61
C VAL A 18 -1.38 5.66 1.11
N GLU A 19 -0.83 6.57 0.32
CA GLU A 19 -0.69 7.97 0.71
C GLU A 19 -2.06 8.68 0.84
N ILE A 20 -3.02 8.35 -0.02
CA ILE A 20 -4.41 8.83 0.11
C ILE A 20 -5.01 8.37 1.44
N VAL A 21 -4.84 7.10 1.80
CA VAL A 21 -5.38 6.55 3.06
C VAL A 21 -4.74 7.20 4.28
N LYS A 22 -3.42 7.44 4.27
CA LYS A 22 -2.71 8.19 5.32
C LYS A 22 -3.27 9.61 5.49
N ARG A 23 -3.53 10.31 4.39
CA ARG A 23 -4.14 11.66 4.43
C ARG A 23 -5.57 11.64 4.97
N LEU A 24 -6.34 10.61 4.62
CA LEU A 24 -7.70 10.43 5.13
C LEU A 24 -7.70 10.12 6.63
N GLN A 25 -6.74 9.37 7.14
CA GLN A 25 -6.60 9.08 8.58
C GLN A 25 -6.46 10.37 9.41
N ILE A 26 -5.73 11.37 8.93
CA ILE A 26 -5.60 12.68 9.60
C ILE A 26 -6.97 13.32 9.76
N THR A 27 -7.78 13.33 8.70
CA THR A 27 -9.14 13.90 8.73
C THR A 27 -10.09 13.04 9.59
N ALA A 28 -9.91 11.73 9.56
CA ALA A 28 -10.73 10.77 10.29
C ALA A 28 -10.49 10.80 11.81
N SER A 29 -9.31 11.23 12.27
CA SER A 29 -8.93 11.27 13.69
C SER A 29 -9.90 12.07 14.59
N GLY A 30 -10.62 13.04 14.03
CA GLY A 30 -11.64 13.82 14.75
C GLY A 30 -13.09 13.32 14.59
N ILE A 31 -13.32 12.27 13.80
CA ILE A 31 -14.65 11.79 13.41
C ILE A 31 -14.88 10.34 13.86
N LEU A 32 -13.87 9.49 13.68
CA LEU A 32 -13.99 8.06 13.92
C LEU A 32 -13.61 7.69 15.38
N PRO A 33 -14.24 6.66 15.96
CA PRO A 33 -13.80 6.08 17.22
C PRO A 33 -12.38 5.53 17.14
N GLN A 34 -11.66 5.52 18.26
CA GLN A 34 -10.27 5.04 18.33
C GLN A 34 -10.09 3.62 17.75
N GLU A 35 -11.01 2.70 18.03
CA GLU A 35 -10.96 1.33 17.50
C GLU A 35 -10.93 1.28 15.96
N GLN A 36 -11.62 2.20 15.29
CA GLN A 36 -11.61 2.28 13.82
C GLN A 36 -10.33 2.94 13.29
N LEU A 37 -9.77 3.90 14.03
CA LEU A 37 -8.47 4.50 13.71
C LEU A 37 -7.34 3.48 13.84
N ASP A 38 -7.40 2.63 14.87
CA ASP A 38 -6.45 1.54 15.09
C ASP A 38 -6.54 0.50 13.96
N ALA A 39 -7.76 0.11 13.57
CA ALA A 39 -7.97 -0.79 12.43
C ALA A 39 -7.45 -0.18 11.12
N LEU A 40 -7.65 1.12 10.91
CA LEU A 40 -7.13 1.84 9.75
C LEU A 40 -5.59 1.88 9.75
N GLN A 41 -4.97 2.09 10.92
CA GLN A 41 -3.52 2.05 11.08
C GLN A 41 -2.95 0.68 10.68
N VAL A 42 -3.59 -0.42 11.12
CA VAL A 42 -3.17 -1.78 10.72
C VAL A 42 -3.22 -1.97 9.20
N VAL A 43 -4.25 -1.45 8.53
CA VAL A 43 -4.35 -1.52 7.06
C VAL A 43 -3.22 -0.74 6.39
N ILE A 44 -2.91 0.47 6.89
CA ILE A 44 -1.81 1.30 6.38
C ILE A 44 -0.47 0.57 6.58
N ASP A 45 -0.21 0.03 7.78
CA ASP A 45 1.04 -0.64 8.10
C ASP A 45 1.27 -1.88 7.21
N VAL A 46 0.21 -2.65 6.95
CA VAL A 46 0.29 -3.80 6.03
C VAL A 46 0.53 -3.32 4.60
N ALA A 47 -0.12 -2.25 4.16
CA ALA A 47 0.05 -1.75 2.81
C ALA A 47 1.46 -1.15 2.59
N ASP A 48 1.98 -0.39 3.56
CA ASP A 48 3.38 0.07 3.57
C ASP A 48 4.35 -1.12 3.51
N HIS A 49 4.11 -2.16 4.28
CA HIS A 49 4.94 -3.36 4.25
C HIS A 49 4.92 -4.05 2.88
N VAL A 50 3.76 -4.14 2.23
CA VAL A 50 3.62 -4.70 0.88
C VAL A 50 4.32 -3.84 -0.16
N VAL A 51 4.30 -2.51 -0.02
CA VAL A 51 5.03 -1.60 -0.91
C VAL A 51 6.54 -1.74 -0.71
N GLU A 52 7.02 -1.74 0.54
CA GLU A 52 8.46 -1.78 0.87
C GLU A 52 9.12 -3.12 0.53
N ARG A 53 8.40 -4.23 0.74
CA ARG A 53 8.93 -5.59 0.58
C ARG A 53 8.43 -6.31 -0.66
N GLY A 54 7.44 -5.72 -1.32
CA GLY A 54 6.88 -6.24 -2.54
C GLY A 54 7.89 -6.13 -3.67
N HIS A 55 8.20 -7.27 -4.26
CA HIS A 55 9.03 -7.35 -5.44
C HIS A 55 8.47 -8.43 -6.36
N LEU A 56 8.86 -8.39 -7.63
CA LEU A 56 8.58 -9.49 -8.53
C LEU A 56 9.71 -10.50 -8.52
N ASP A 57 9.33 -11.76 -8.38
CA ASP A 57 10.26 -12.87 -8.53
C ASP A 57 10.62 -13.06 -10.00
N GLU A 58 11.89 -12.87 -10.33
CA GLU A 58 12.40 -12.90 -11.70
C GLU A 58 12.23 -14.27 -12.39
N GLU A 59 12.11 -15.36 -11.63
CA GLU A 59 11.96 -16.72 -12.19
C GLU A 59 10.50 -17.07 -12.51
N THR A 60 9.56 -16.61 -11.68
CA THR A 60 8.16 -17.01 -11.73
C THR A 60 7.22 -15.92 -12.24
N ASN A 61 7.70 -14.67 -12.37
CA ASN A 61 6.91 -13.48 -12.71
C ASN A 61 5.67 -13.33 -11.80
N LYS A 62 5.82 -13.69 -10.53
CA LYS A 62 4.78 -13.51 -9.51
C LYS A 62 5.26 -12.49 -8.48
N TRP A 63 4.33 -11.67 -8.02
CA TRP A 63 4.57 -10.79 -6.88
C TRP A 63 4.88 -11.62 -5.63
N LYS A 64 5.97 -11.29 -4.96
CA LYS A 64 6.41 -11.86 -3.69
C LYS A 64 6.64 -10.75 -2.67
N ILE A 65 6.56 -11.14 -1.41
CA ILE A 65 6.85 -10.29 -0.25
C ILE A 65 7.97 -11.02 0.50
N ASP A 66 9.08 -10.33 0.73
CA ASP A 66 10.23 -10.84 1.50
C ASP A 66 9.99 -10.89 3.02
#